data_AF-A0A9E3MUF7-F1
#
_entry.id   AF-A0A9E3MUF7-F1
#
_cell.length_a   1.000
_cell.length_b   1.000
_cell.length_c   1.000
_cell.angle_alpha   90.00
_cell.angle_beta   90.00
_cell.angle_gamma   90.00
#
_symmetry.space_group_name_H-M   'P 1'
#
loop_
_entity.id
_entity.type
_entity.pdbx_description
1 polymer ?
#
loop_
_entity_poly.entity_id
_entity_poly.type
_entity_poly.pdbx_seq_one_letter_code
_entity_poly.pdbx_strand_id
1 'polypeptide(L)'
;MTEILVQAASGDQVPPVTRVVEFEAESAPARGDAEAAVRRVVDAVQELSPALPHDADYHAALVKDLRRWSEGGFEVPDFLDSLLAFQPAANRADGLQHLVVFPMYTQNGNPDRNLEAVVLRMVWPEWLAELERTRYDNPLFCGIKFEDFTAGYDTNSAVLFPETIAVREAPERFSWGGIFCDREAARFRRVTDAAVDILGLELPEDIAAMVHDQKRCEEAFVLWDMV
;
A
#
# COMPACT_ATOMS: atom_id res chain seq x y z
N MET A 1 21.70 -18.50 1.15
CA MET A 1 20.83 -18.78 -0.01
C MET A 1 19.44 -18.25 0.33
N THR A 2 19.34 -16.92 0.44
CA THR A 2 18.10 -16.14 0.43
C THR A 2 18.57 -14.75 -0.01
N GLU A 3 18.76 -14.64 -1.32
CA GLU A 3 18.91 -13.36 -1.98
C GLU A 3 17.58 -12.63 -1.81
N ILE A 4 17.57 -11.62 -0.94
CA ILE A 4 16.58 -10.56 -0.97
C ILE A 4 16.57 -10.05 -2.41
N LEU A 5 15.42 -10.16 -3.06
CA LEU A 5 15.22 -9.99 -4.51
C LEU A 5 16.03 -8.82 -5.08
N VAL A 6 17.10 -9.16 -5.79
CA VAL A 6 17.79 -8.23 -6.67
C VAL A 6 16.91 -7.99 -7.88
N GLN A 7 16.61 -6.70 -8.09
CA GLN A 7 16.10 -6.09 -9.30
C GLN A 7 16.33 -6.91 -10.58
N ALA A 8 15.23 -7.21 -11.27
CA ALA A 8 15.20 -7.35 -12.72
C ALA A 8 14.06 -6.49 -13.27
N ALA A 9 14.16 -5.17 -13.06
CA ALA A 9 13.53 -4.19 -13.94
C ALA A 9 14.59 -3.77 -14.97
N SER A 10 14.82 -4.61 -15.98
CA SER A 10 15.48 -4.20 -17.21
C SER A 10 14.41 -3.95 -18.27
N GLY A 11 14.13 -2.66 -18.49
CA GLY A 11 13.20 -2.18 -19.51
C GLY A 11 12.54 -0.89 -19.07
N ASP A 12 13.29 0.21 -19.16
CA ASP A 12 12.91 1.60 -18.87
C ASP A 12 12.53 1.93 -17.42
N GLN A 13 13.49 2.51 -16.68
CA GLN A 13 13.17 3.41 -15.57
C GLN A 13 12.26 4.52 -16.14
N VAL A 14 10.98 4.45 -15.79
CA VAL A 14 10.03 5.55 -16.02
C VAL A 14 10.68 6.81 -15.45
N PRO A 15 10.81 7.90 -16.24
CA PRO A 15 11.49 9.10 -15.77
C PRO A 15 10.82 9.59 -14.49
N PRO A 16 11.59 9.96 -13.46
CA PRO A 16 11.01 10.62 -12.31
C PRO A 16 10.46 11.94 -12.85
N VAL A 17 9.14 12.13 -12.71
CA VAL A 17 8.30 13.27 -13.13
C VAL A 17 7.27 12.86 -14.19
N THR A 18 6.20 12.22 -13.74
CA THR A 18 4.93 12.18 -14.48
C THR A 18 3.88 12.86 -13.60
N ARG A 19 3.23 13.89 -14.15
CA ARG A 19 2.16 14.61 -13.45
C ARG A 19 0.99 13.66 -13.20
N VAL A 20 0.28 13.83 -12.09
CA VAL A 20 -0.94 13.06 -11.80
C VAL A 20 -2.14 13.61 -12.60
N VAL A 21 -2.07 14.88 -13.03
CA VAL A 21 -3.10 15.50 -13.88
C VAL A 21 -2.44 16.09 -15.12
N GLU A 22 -2.87 15.65 -16.29
CA GLU A 22 -2.43 16.17 -17.58
C GLU A 22 -3.50 17.08 -18.20
N PHE A 23 -3.49 18.38 -17.85
CA PHE A 23 -4.50 19.33 -18.32
C PHE A 23 -4.51 19.62 -19.83
N GLU A 24 -3.47 19.22 -20.55
CA GLU A 24 -3.35 19.43 -22.00
C GLU A 24 -3.91 18.26 -22.83
N ALA A 25 -4.32 17.17 -22.19
CA ALA A 25 -4.94 16.02 -22.86
C ALA A 25 -6.38 16.35 -23.33
N GLU A 26 -6.79 15.77 -24.45
CA GLU A 26 -8.09 16.04 -25.10
C GLU A 26 -9.31 15.71 -24.20
N SER A 27 -9.12 14.83 -23.21
CA SER A 27 -10.11 14.44 -22.20
C SER A 27 -9.80 14.94 -20.79
N ALA A 28 -8.92 15.93 -20.64
CA ALA A 28 -8.51 16.41 -19.33
C ALA A 28 -9.65 17.08 -18.55
N PRO A 29 -9.75 16.88 -17.23
CA PRO A 29 -10.71 17.62 -16.41
C PRO A 29 -10.40 19.12 -16.44
N ALA A 30 -11.42 19.97 -16.29
CA ALA A 30 -11.16 21.39 -16.09
C ALA A 30 -10.42 21.59 -14.76
N ARG A 31 -9.53 22.59 -14.69
CA ARG A 31 -8.76 22.90 -13.47
C ARG A 31 -9.66 23.08 -12.23
N GLY A 32 -10.82 23.72 -12.40
CA GLY A 32 -11.79 23.89 -11.32
C GLY A 32 -12.38 22.58 -10.81
N ASP A 33 -12.54 21.56 -11.66
CA ASP A 33 -13.03 20.24 -11.26
C ASP A 33 -11.98 19.48 -10.44
N ALA A 34 -10.70 19.59 -10.82
CA ALA A 34 -9.58 19.03 -10.07
C ALA A 34 -9.43 19.72 -8.69
N GLU A 35 -9.52 21.05 -8.63
CA GLU A 35 -9.51 21.81 -7.37
C GLU A 35 -10.70 21.42 -6.47
N ALA A 36 -11.88 21.22 -7.05
CA ALA A 36 -13.05 20.75 -6.32
C ALA A 36 -12.88 19.31 -5.82
N ALA A 37 -12.24 18.43 -6.60
CA ALA A 37 -11.95 17.05 -6.19
C ALA A 37 -10.97 17.01 -5.01
N VAL A 38 -9.86 17.75 -5.06
CA VAL A 38 -8.92 17.83 -3.94
C VAL A 38 -9.58 18.41 -2.70
N ARG A 39 -10.45 19.42 -2.84
CA ARG A 39 -11.20 19.95 -1.70
C ARG A 39 -12.06 18.89 -1.03
N ARG A 40 -12.78 18.07 -1.79
CA ARG A 40 -13.55 16.95 -1.24
C ARG A 40 -12.67 15.93 -0.52
N VAL A 41 -11.49 15.61 -1.07
CA VAL A 41 -10.54 14.70 -0.42
C VAL A 41 -10.04 15.29 0.90
N VAL A 42 -9.67 16.58 0.90
CA VAL A 42 -9.25 17.29 2.12
C VAL A 42 -10.36 17.26 3.17
N ASP A 43 -11.59 17.60 2.81
CA ASP A 43 -12.73 17.61 3.73
C ASP A 43 -12.97 16.20 4.31
N ALA A 44 -12.91 15.14 3.48
CA ALA A 44 -13.06 13.75 3.92
C ALA A 44 -11.93 13.28 4.85
N VAL A 45 -10.67 13.62 4.55
CA VAL A 45 -9.53 13.31 5.43
C VAL A 45 -9.71 14.00 6.78
N GLN A 46 -10.15 15.26 6.80
CA GLN A 46 -10.39 15.99 8.04
C GLN A 46 -11.57 15.42 8.84
N GLU A 47 -12.62 14.94 8.17
CA GLU A 47 -13.77 14.26 8.79
C GLU A 47 -13.38 12.92 9.42
N LEU A 48 -12.54 12.13 8.75
CA LEU A 48 -12.12 10.79 9.21
C LEU A 48 -10.99 10.83 10.25
N SER A 49 -10.14 11.86 10.23
CA SER A 49 -8.95 11.96 11.11
C SER A 49 -9.24 11.77 12.61
N PRO A 50 -10.33 12.30 13.20
CA PRO A 50 -10.67 12.06 14.60
C PRO A 50 -10.89 10.58 14.97
N ALA A 51 -11.26 9.72 14.01
CA ALA A 51 -11.40 8.28 14.22
C ALA A 51 -10.04 7.54 14.19
N LEU A 52 -8.99 8.20 13.71
CA LEU A 52 -7.64 7.66 13.51
C LEU A 52 -6.59 8.56 14.22
N PRO A 53 -6.68 8.74 15.55
CA PRO A 53 -5.87 9.72 16.27
C PRO A 53 -4.37 9.43 16.23
N HIS A 54 -3.97 8.16 16.03
CA HIS A 54 -2.58 7.76 15.87
C HIS A 54 -1.94 8.27 14.57
N ASP A 55 -2.74 8.64 13.57
CA ASP A 55 -2.30 9.18 12.29
C ASP A 55 -2.52 10.70 12.17
N ALA A 56 -2.86 11.39 13.26
CA ALA A 56 -3.26 12.81 13.22
C ALA A 56 -2.19 13.73 12.60
N ASP A 57 -0.92 13.52 12.93
CA ASP A 57 0.19 14.31 12.37
C ASP A 57 0.36 14.05 10.87
N TYR A 58 0.20 12.79 10.44
CA TYR A 58 0.17 12.41 9.04
C TYR A 58 -0.99 13.09 8.30
N HIS A 59 -2.23 13.00 8.80
CA HIS A 59 -3.38 13.63 8.18
C HIS A 59 -3.22 15.15 8.08
N ALA A 60 -2.64 15.79 9.09
CA ALA A 60 -2.37 17.23 9.07
C ALA A 60 -1.32 17.61 8.01
N ALA A 61 -0.27 16.80 7.83
CA ALA A 61 0.71 16.98 6.76
C ALA A 61 0.11 16.72 5.38
N LEU A 62 -0.67 15.65 5.23
CA LEU A 62 -1.35 15.28 4.00
C LEU A 62 -2.28 16.39 3.49
N VAL A 63 -3.07 16.99 4.38
CA VAL A 63 -3.96 18.11 4.03
C VAL A 63 -3.14 19.32 3.53
N LYS A 64 -1.97 19.60 4.11
CA LYS A 64 -1.09 20.68 3.64
C LYS A 64 -0.51 20.37 2.26
N ASP A 65 -0.03 19.14 2.05
CA ASP A 65 0.54 18.70 0.77
C ASP A 65 -0.51 18.75 -0.34
N LEU A 66 -1.73 18.26 -0.09
CA LEU A 66 -2.88 18.34 -1.02
C LEU A 66 -3.21 19.79 -1.41
N ARG A 67 -3.30 20.69 -0.43
CA ARG A 67 -3.59 22.11 -0.68
C ARG A 67 -2.48 22.77 -1.49
N ARG A 68 -1.22 22.57 -1.11
CA ARG A 68 -0.04 23.08 -1.83
C ARG A 68 -0.02 22.58 -3.28
N TRP A 69 -0.31 21.31 -3.50
CA TRP A 69 -0.36 20.72 -4.84
C TRP A 69 -1.47 21.32 -5.71
N SER A 70 -2.67 21.50 -5.14
CA SER A 70 -3.80 22.14 -5.84
C SER A 70 -3.53 23.63 -6.13
N GLU A 71 -3.04 24.39 -5.15
CA GLU A 71 -2.72 25.82 -5.29
C GLU A 71 -1.58 26.05 -6.29
N GLY A 72 -0.61 25.14 -6.33
CA GLY A 72 0.47 25.08 -7.32
C GLY A 72 0.02 24.68 -8.72
N GLY A 73 -1.28 24.47 -8.96
CA GLY A 73 -1.80 24.16 -10.28
C GLY A 73 -1.59 22.72 -10.74
N PHE A 74 -1.45 21.77 -9.80
CA PHE A 74 -1.22 20.36 -10.07
C PHE A 74 0.04 20.09 -10.91
N GLU A 75 1.11 20.82 -10.63
CA GLU A 75 2.44 20.45 -11.08
C GLU A 75 2.86 19.07 -10.50
N VAL A 76 4.14 18.72 -10.63
CA VAL A 76 4.65 17.45 -10.11
C VAL A 76 4.32 17.34 -8.61
N PRO A 77 3.61 16.29 -8.17
CA PRO A 77 3.21 16.18 -6.78
C PRO A 77 4.44 16.01 -5.86
N ASP A 78 4.42 16.71 -4.72
CA ASP A 78 5.40 16.56 -3.66
C ASP A 78 4.68 16.31 -2.33
N PHE A 79 4.71 15.05 -1.88
CA PHE A 79 4.08 14.58 -0.66
C PHE A 79 5.12 14.08 0.36
N LEU A 80 6.37 14.58 0.29
CA LEU A 80 7.44 14.12 1.18
C LEU A 80 7.12 14.39 2.66
N ASP A 81 6.47 15.53 2.96
CA ASP A 81 6.19 15.91 4.35
C ASP A 81 5.17 14.95 4.99
N SER A 82 4.12 14.59 4.25
CA SER A 82 3.14 13.57 4.67
C SER A 82 3.71 12.16 4.66
N LEU A 83 4.56 11.79 3.70
CA LEU A 83 5.26 10.51 3.68
C LEU A 83 6.10 10.30 4.94
N LEU A 84 6.88 11.32 5.35
CA LEU A 84 7.72 11.24 6.55
C LEU A 84 6.89 11.21 7.85
N ALA A 85 5.71 11.82 7.86
CA ALA A 85 4.81 11.79 9.01
C ALA A 85 4.06 10.46 9.15
N PHE A 86 3.85 9.72 8.05
CA PHE A 86 3.18 8.42 8.10
C PHE A 86 4.15 7.33 8.61
N GLN A 87 3.92 6.86 9.84
CA GLN A 87 4.80 5.92 10.55
C GLN A 87 4.04 4.67 11.03
N PRO A 88 3.44 3.86 10.13
CA PRO A 88 2.62 2.71 10.52
C PRO A 88 3.42 1.62 11.25
N ALA A 89 4.72 1.50 10.96
CA ALA A 89 5.61 0.54 11.62
C ALA A 89 5.91 0.88 13.09
N ALA A 90 5.71 2.14 13.52
CA ALA A 90 6.01 2.57 14.89
C ALA A 90 5.00 2.05 15.93
N ASN A 91 3.79 1.70 15.49
CA ASN A 91 2.73 1.16 16.35
C ASN A 91 1.91 0.09 15.61
N ARG A 92 2.52 -1.09 15.41
CA ARG A 92 1.84 -2.24 14.82
C ARG A 92 0.97 -2.94 15.87
N ALA A 93 -0.24 -2.43 16.05
CA ALA A 93 -1.27 -3.06 16.86
C ALA A 93 -2.22 -3.88 15.98
N ASP A 94 -2.52 -5.12 16.37
CA ASP A 94 -3.44 -5.97 15.61
C ASP A 94 -4.80 -5.28 15.45
N GLY A 95 -5.30 -5.29 14.22
CA GLY A 95 -6.59 -4.70 13.89
C GLY A 95 -6.61 -3.18 13.81
N LEU A 96 -5.49 -2.48 14.02
CA LEU A 96 -5.39 -1.03 13.89
C LEU A 96 -5.64 -0.60 12.44
N GLN A 97 -6.52 0.39 12.24
CA GLN A 97 -6.87 0.87 10.90
C GLN A 97 -6.06 2.11 10.54
N HIS A 98 -5.77 2.27 9.26
CA HIS A 98 -5.14 3.47 8.70
C HIS A 98 -5.87 3.89 7.42
N LEU A 99 -5.93 5.19 7.17
CA LEU A 99 -6.35 5.77 5.90
C LEU A 99 -5.11 6.27 5.18
N VAL A 100 -4.73 5.67 4.06
CA VAL A 100 -3.56 6.07 3.29
C VAL A 100 -4.01 6.76 2.02
N VAL A 101 -3.60 8.01 1.81
CA VAL A 101 -3.90 8.77 0.59
C VAL A 101 -2.63 9.39 0.03
N PHE A 102 -2.26 9.01 -1.20
CA PHE A 102 -1.07 9.54 -1.86
C PHE A 102 -1.19 9.53 -3.39
N PRO A 103 -0.49 10.45 -4.08
CA PRO A 103 -0.18 10.28 -5.49
C PRO A 103 0.86 9.16 -5.67
N MET A 104 0.42 7.98 -6.10
CA MET A 104 1.27 6.79 -6.22
C MET A 104 0.90 5.94 -7.43
N TYR A 105 1.85 5.13 -7.89
CA TYR A 105 1.58 4.00 -8.77
C TYR A 105 1.50 2.72 -7.93
N THR A 106 0.98 1.63 -8.48
CA THR A 106 0.90 0.35 -7.77
C THR A 106 1.84 -0.67 -8.41
N GLN A 107 2.71 -1.30 -7.61
CA GLN A 107 3.64 -2.30 -8.13
C GLN A 107 2.87 -3.55 -8.59
N ASN A 108 3.21 -4.08 -9.77
CA ASN A 108 2.49 -5.18 -10.41
C ASN A 108 0.98 -4.89 -10.63
N GLY A 109 0.60 -3.60 -10.65
CA GLY A 109 -0.77 -3.12 -10.87
C GLY A 109 -0.80 -2.03 -11.94
N ASN A 110 -1.36 -0.88 -11.59
CA ASN A 110 -1.39 0.31 -12.42
C ASN A 110 -0.03 1.06 -12.38
N PRO A 111 0.68 1.19 -13.53
CA PRO A 111 1.94 1.95 -13.59
C PRO A 111 1.72 3.48 -13.58
N ASP A 112 0.50 3.95 -13.85
CA ASP A 112 0.19 5.37 -13.83
C ASP A 112 0.08 5.89 -12.39
N ARG A 113 0.54 7.12 -12.17
CA ARG A 113 0.39 7.78 -10.88
C ARG A 113 -0.99 8.42 -10.79
N ASN A 114 -1.80 7.91 -9.87
CA ASN A 114 -3.08 8.51 -9.50
C ASN A 114 -3.04 8.95 -8.04
N LEU A 115 -3.93 9.85 -7.66
CA LEU A 115 -4.24 10.07 -6.23
C LEU A 115 -5.09 8.91 -5.74
N GLU A 116 -4.46 7.93 -5.10
CA GLU A 116 -5.11 6.72 -4.59
C GLU A 116 -5.38 6.86 -3.10
N ALA A 117 -6.51 6.30 -2.64
CA ALA A 117 -6.88 6.15 -1.24
C ALA A 117 -7.06 4.67 -0.90
N VAL A 118 -6.46 4.22 0.19
CA VAL A 118 -6.56 2.86 0.70
C VAL A 118 -6.87 2.90 2.19
N VAL A 119 -7.95 2.25 2.58
CA VAL A 119 -8.23 1.94 3.99
C VAL A 119 -7.69 0.56 4.25
N LEU A 120 -6.74 0.47 5.18
CA LEU A 120 -6.10 -0.78 5.53
C LEU A 120 -6.28 -1.10 7.01
N ARG A 121 -6.15 -2.38 7.34
CA ARG A 121 -6.08 -2.88 8.71
C ARG A 121 -4.77 -3.61 8.92
N MET A 122 -4.08 -3.28 10.00
CA MET A 122 -2.88 -3.97 10.46
C MET A 122 -3.21 -5.40 10.89
N VAL A 123 -2.39 -6.34 10.46
CA VAL A 123 -2.42 -7.75 10.83
C VAL A 123 -1.17 -8.01 11.66
N TRP A 124 -1.30 -7.91 12.97
CA TRP A 124 -0.19 -8.01 13.90
C TRP A 124 -0.55 -8.78 15.18
N PRO A 125 -1.07 -10.02 15.04
CA PRO A 125 -1.51 -10.81 16.19
C PRO A 125 -0.35 -11.06 17.15
N GLU A 126 -0.66 -11.29 18.42
CA GLU A 126 0.34 -11.45 19.50
C GLU A 126 1.43 -12.48 19.18
N TRP A 127 1.07 -13.58 18.52
CA TRP A 127 2.04 -14.60 18.14
C TRP A 127 3.07 -14.10 17.10
N LEU A 128 2.67 -13.19 16.20
CA LEU A 128 3.55 -12.60 15.21
C LEU A 128 4.47 -11.57 15.86
N ALA A 129 3.91 -10.72 16.73
CA ALA A 129 4.68 -9.76 17.53
C ALA A 129 5.75 -10.46 18.39
N GLU A 130 5.41 -11.60 19.00
CA GLU A 130 6.36 -12.40 19.77
C GLU A 130 7.47 -13.01 18.89
N LEU A 131 7.14 -13.45 17.68
CA LEU A 131 8.13 -13.97 16.72
C LEU A 131 9.07 -12.88 16.21
N GLU A 132 8.56 -11.68 15.93
CA GLU A 132 9.41 -10.52 15.58
C GLU A 132 10.42 -10.27 16.70
N ARG A 133 9.91 -10.12 17.94
CA ARG A 133 10.71 -9.79 19.12
C ARG A 133 11.79 -10.83 19.45
N THR A 134 11.59 -12.09 19.06
CA THR A 134 12.44 -13.20 19.54
C THR A 134 13.19 -13.96 18.44
N ARG A 135 12.79 -13.86 17.17
CA ARG A 135 13.37 -14.69 16.09
C ARG A 135 13.64 -13.94 14.80
N TYR A 136 12.71 -13.10 14.34
CA TYR A 136 12.74 -12.51 13.01
C TYR A 136 12.55 -10.99 13.11
N ASP A 137 13.62 -10.27 13.47
CA ASP A 137 13.59 -8.81 13.58
C ASP A 137 13.38 -8.17 12.19
N ASN A 138 12.26 -7.48 12.02
CA ASN A 138 11.92 -6.81 10.76
C ASN A 138 11.13 -5.51 11.05
N PRO A 139 11.82 -4.48 11.58
CA PRO A 139 11.15 -3.30 12.13
C PRO A 139 10.45 -2.46 11.06
N LEU A 140 10.70 -2.69 9.76
CA LEU A 140 10.07 -1.96 8.66
C LEU A 140 8.81 -2.67 8.14
N PHE A 141 8.66 -3.98 8.38
CA PHE A 141 7.56 -4.74 7.82
C PHE A 141 6.23 -4.38 8.49
N CYS A 142 5.19 -4.22 7.68
CA CYS A 142 3.81 -4.08 8.11
C CYS A 142 2.94 -5.12 7.38
N GLY A 143 2.46 -6.12 8.12
CA GLY A 143 1.41 -7.01 7.64
C GLY A 143 0.08 -6.27 7.61
N ILE A 144 -0.56 -6.17 6.45
CA ILE A 144 -1.80 -5.40 6.28
C ILE A 144 -2.83 -6.18 5.47
N LYS A 145 -4.08 -5.73 5.53
CA LYS A 145 -5.18 -6.20 4.67
C LYS A 145 -6.04 -5.04 4.20
N PHE A 146 -6.76 -5.23 3.11
CA PHE A 146 -7.70 -4.22 2.60
C PHE A 146 -8.98 -4.16 3.44
N GLU A 147 -9.45 -2.95 3.70
CA GLU A 147 -10.81 -2.68 4.16
C GLU A 147 -11.61 -1.97 3.05
N ASP A 148 -10.99 -1.04 2.33
CA ASP A 148 -11.53 -0.39 1.14
C ASP A 148 -10.39 0.24 0.31
N PHE A 149 -10.61 0.50 -0.97
CA PHE A 149 -9.60 1.11 -1.84
C PHE A 149 -10.17 1.74 -3.12
N THR A 150 -9.46 2.73 -3.66
CA THR A 150 -9.72 3.29 -4.99
C THR A 150 -9.19 2.40 -6.11
N ALA A 151 -9.65 2.67 -7.33
CA ALA A 151 -9.49 1.76 -8.48
C ALA A 151 -8.04 1.39 -8.84
N GLY A 152 -7.00 2.15 -8.45
CA GLY A 152 -5.62 1.73 -8.68
C GLY A 152 -5.21 0.46 -7.95
N TYR A 153 -5.90 0.11 -6.86
CA TYR A 153 -5.72 -1.15 -6.14
C TYR A 153 -6.74 -2.24 -6.54
N ASP A 154 -7.64 -1.96 -7.49
CA ASP A 154 -8.45 -2.98 -8.18
C ASP A 154 -7.61 -3.72 -9.24
N THR A 155 -6.46 -4.23 -8.79
CA THR A 155 -5.43 -4.89 -9.61
C THR A 155 -4.87 -6.11 -8.89
N ASN A 156 -3.76 -6.70 -9.37
CA ASN A 156 -3.06 -7.77 -8.67
C ASN A 156 -1.98 -7.27 -7.70
N SER A 157 -1.82 -5.95 -7.53
CA SER A 157 -0.91 -5.37 -6.54
C SER A 157 -1.27 -5.88 -5.15
N ALA A 158 -0.25 -6.32 -4.41
CA ALA A 158 -0.37 -6.78 -3.03
C ALA A 158 0.63 -6.09 -2.11
N VAL A 159 1.12 -4.92 -2.51
CA VAL A 159 2.09 -4.15 -1.72
C VAL A 159 1.70 -2.68 -1.66
N LEU A 160 2.06 -2.04 -0.55
CA LEU A 160 2.03 -0.60 -0.35
C LEU A 160 3.43 -0.21 0.09
N PHE A 161 4.23 0.32 -0.83
CA PHE A 161 5.62 0.69 -0.57
C PHE A 161 5.83 2.18 -0.74
N PRO A 162 6.54 2.85 0.19
CA PRO A 162 6.72 4.30 0.17
C PRO A 162 7.47 4.80 -1.08
N GLU A 163 8.29 3.96 -1.73
CA GLU A 163 8.98 4.23 -2.98
C GLU A 163 8.04 4.56 -4.15
N THR A 164 6.78 4.14 -4.05
CA THR A 164 5.78 4.40 -5.09
C THR A 164 5.19 5.80 -5.02
N ILE A 165 5.35 6.51 -3.89
CA ILE A 165 4.75 7.81 -3.62
C ILE A 165 5.52 8.93 -4.34
N ALA A 166 4.80 9.92 -4.86
CA ALA A 166 5.41 11.07 -5.52
C ALA A 166 5.94 12.08 -4.48
N VAL A 167 7.24 12.31 -4.51
CA VAL A 167 7.96 13.19 -3.58
C VAL A 167 8.99 14.04 -4.34
N ARG A 168 9.34 15.21 -3.80
CA ARG A 168 10.40 16.06 -4.35
C ARG A 168 11.77 15.37 -4.40
N GLU A 169 12.04 14.51 -3.41
CA GLU A 169 13.29 13.79 -3.23
C GLU A 169 13.00 12.51 -2.44
N ALA A 170 13.59 11.40 -2.85
CA ALA A 170 13.43 10.14 -2.13
C ALA A 170 14.14 10.22 -0.76
N PRO A 171 13.50 9.80 0.34
CA PRO A 171 14.16 9.69 1.64
C PRO A 171 15.43 8.83 1.56
N GLU A 172 16.46 9.18 2.33
CA GLU A 172 17.68 8.35 2.43
C GLU A 172 17.38 6.92 2.92
N ARG A 173 16.34 6.79 3.75
CA ARG A 173 15.84 5.52 4.29
C ARG A 173 14.33 5.59 4.44
N PHE A 174 13.65 4.52 4.02
CA PHE A 174 12.25 4.31 4.30
C PHE A 174 12.06 3.66 5.68
N SER A 175 10.94 3.96 6.33
CA SER A 175 10.64 3.48 7.69
C SER A 175 9.56 2.40 7.75
N TRP A 176 8.97 2.03 6.61
CA TRP A 176 7.91 1.02 6.55
C TRP A 176 7.77 0.42 5.15
N GLY A 177 7.21 -0.79 5.07
CA GLY A 177 6.77 -1.45 3.85
C GLY A 177 5.57 -2.35 4.14
N GLY A 178 4.45 -2.10 3.47
CA GLY A 178 3.20 -2.82 3.67
C GLY A 178 3.01 -3.94 2.65
N ILE A 179 2.60 -5.12 3.12
CA ILE A 179 2.24 -6.25 2.25
C ILE A 179 0.82 -6.73 2.62
N PHE A 180 -0.04 -6.82 1.61
CA PHE A 180 -1.45 -7.19 1.74
C PHE A 180 -1.59 -8.72 1.79
N CYS A 181 -1.42 -9.28 2.99
CA CYS A 181 -1.39 -10.73 3.20
C CYS A 181 -2.72 -11.40 2.85
N ASP A 182 -3.85 -10.69 2.94
CA ASP A 182 -5.17 -11.11 2.46
C ASP A 182 -5.19 -11.37 0.95
N ARG A 183 -4.64 -10.43 0.18
CA ARG A 183 -4.54 -10.52 -1.28
C ARG A 183 -3.58 -11.62 -1.68
N GLU A 184 -2.41 -11.70 -1.04
CA GLU A 184 -1.41 -12.72 -1.35
C GLU A 184 -1.90 -14.13 -1.05
N ALA A 185 -2.51 -14.32 0.12
CA ALA A 185 -3.15 -15.58 0.49
C ALA A 185 -4.28 -15.95 -0.48
N ALA A 186 -5.18 -15.02 -0.81
CA ALA A 186 -6.28 -15.30 -1.74
C ALA A 186 -5.78 -15.68 -3.13
N ARG A 187 -4.73 -15.00 -3.62
CA ARG A 187 -4.08 -15.29 -4.90
C ARG A 187 -3.41 -16.66 -4.87
N PHE A 188 -2.62 -16.94 -3.84
CA PHE A 188 -1.94 -18.22 -3.67
C PHE A 188 -2.93 -19.38 -3.66
N ARG A 189 -4.01 -19.26 -2.87
CA ARG A 189 -5.06 -20.28 -2.77
C ARG A 189 -5.69 -20.55 -4.13
N ARG A 190 -6.15 -19.50 -4.83
CA ARG A 190 -6.80 -19.62 -6.14
C ARG A 190 -5.90 -20.24 -7.20
N VAL A 191 -4.64 -19.81 -7.28
CA VAL A 191 -3.69 -20.32 -8.29
C VAL A 191 -3.29 -21.76 -7.98
N THR A 192 -3.07 -22.08 -6.70
CA THR A 192 -2.71 -23.45 -6.28
C THR A 192 -3.85 -24.43 -6.56
N ASP A 193 -5.08 -24.06 -6.22
CA ASP A 193 -6.29 -24.86 -6.47
C ASP A 193 -6.45 -25.16 -7.97
N ALA A 194 -6.33 -24.14 -8.82
CA ALA A 194 -6.38 -24.31 -10.28
C ALA A 194 -5.23 -25.19 -10.82
N ALA A 195 -4.02 -25.06 -10.27
CA ALA A 195 -2.89 -25.88 -10.68
C ALA A 195 -3.08 -27.35 -10.29
N VAL A 196 -3.62 -27.61 -9.10
CA VAL A 196 -3.96 -28.97 -8.62
C VAL A 196 -4.99 -29.62 -9.53
N ASP A 197 -6.07 -28.91 -9.87
CA ASP A 197 -7.11 -29.39 -10.78
C ASP A 197 -6.56 -29.73 -12.17
N ILE A 198 -5.72 -28.85 -12.73
CA ILE A 198 -5.16 -29.03 -14.08
C ILE A 198 -4.16 -30.19 -14.13
N LEU A 199 -3.32 -30.32 -13.10
CA LEU A 199 -2.22 -31.30 -13.07
C LEU A 199 -2.64 -32.65 -12.48
N GLY A 200 -3.82 -32.73 -11.85
CA GLY A 200 -4.29 -33.94 -11.17
C GLY A 200 -3.40 -34.32 -9.99
N LEU A 201 -2.84 -33.32 -9.30
CA LEU A 201 -1.97 -33.54 -8.14
C LEU A 201 -2.81 -33.81 -6.89
N GLU A 202 -2.26 -34.60 -5.97
CA GLU A 202 -2.80 -34.71 -4.61
C GLU A 202 -1.95 -33.86 -3.68
N LEU A 203 -2.57 -32.88 -3.02
CA LEU A 203 -1.90 -32.08 -2.01
C LEU A 203 -1.73 -32.87 -0.70
N PRO A 204 -0.61 -32.72 0.02
CA PRO A 204 -0.51 -33.15 1.41
C PRO A 204 -1.65 -32.54 2.25
N GLU A 205 -2.13 -33.27 3.25
CA GLU A 205 -3.32 -32.91 4.04
C GLU A 205 -3.20 -31.53 4.69
N ASP A 206 -2.02 -31.19 5.21
CA ASP A 206 -1.75 -29.91 5.85
C ASP A 206 -1.76 -28.74 4.84
N ILE A 207 -1.21 -28.96 3.65
CA ILE A 207 -1.22 -27.98 2.55
C ILE A 207 -2.64 -27.80 2.01
N ALA A 208 -3.39 -28.88 1.81
CA ALA A 208 -4.79 -28.81 1.41
C ALA A 208 -5.62 -28.02 2.43
N ALA A 209 -5.44 -28.31 3.73
CA ALA A 209 -6.12 -27.59 4.80
C ALA A 209 -5.80 -26.09 4.80
N MET A 210 -4.55 -25.71 4.50
CA MET A 210 -4.17 -24.29 4.36
C MET A 210 -4.75 -23.66 3.08
N VAL A 211 -4.65 -24.34 1.93
CA VAL A 211 -5.14 -23.84 0.64
C VAL A 211 -6.66 -23.64 0.65
N HIS A 212 -7.41 -24.42 1.42
CA HIS A 212 -8.86 -24.27 1.53
C HIS A 212 -9.33 -23.34 2.67
N ASP A 213 -8.42 -22.79 3.48
CA ASP A 213 -8.74 -21.85 4.57
C ASP A 213 -8.06 -20.49 4.35
N GLN A 214 -8.86 -19.47 4.03
CA GLN A 214 -8.36 -18.11 3.78
C GLN A 214 -7.57 -17.57 4.98
N LYS A 215 -8.13 -17.70 6.19
CA LYS A 215 -7.54 -17.10 7.38
C LYS A 215 -6.22 -17.78 7.72
N ARG A 216 -6.17 -19.11 7.64
CA ARG A 216 -4.93 -19.85 7.89
C ARG A 216 -3.85 -19.53 6.86
N CYS A 217 -4.25 -19.31 5.60
CA CYS A 217 -3.31 -18.90 4.57
C CYS A 217 -2.80 -17.47 4.80
N GLU A 218 -3.65 -16.53 5.20
CA GLU A 218 -3.25 -15.18 5.62
C GLU A 218 -2.23 -15.21 6.77
N GLU A 219 -2.47 -16.01 7.80
CA GLU A 219 -1.55 -16.21 8.93
C GLU A 219 -0.19 -16.78 8.46
N ALA A 220 -0.19 -17.68 7.47
CA ALA A 220 1.04 -18.20 6.88
C ALA A 220 1.80 -17.15 6.07
N PHE A 221 1.10 -16.34 5.27
CA PHE A 221 1.70 -15.30 4.43
C PHE A 221 2.26 -14.14 5.26
N VAL A 222 1.52 -13.66 6.27
CA VAL A 222 2.03 -12.58 7.14
C VAL A 222 3.28 -13.00 7.91
N LEU A 223 3.39 -14.29 8.29
CA LEU A 223 4.62 -14.85 8.85
C LEU A 223 5.72 -14.96 7.80
N TRP A 224 5.40 -15.48 6.61
CA TRP A 224 6.34 -15.60 5.51
C TRP A 224 7.01 -14.27 5.16
N ASP A 225 6.24 -13.19 5.10
CA ASP A 225 6.71 -11.85 4.75
C ASP A 225 7.54 -11.18 5.85
N MET A 226 7.32 -11.57 7.12
CA MET A 226 8.13 -11.09 8.24
C MET A 226 9.55 -11.69 8.22
N VAL A 227 9.69 -12.94 7.75
CA VAL A 227 10.95 -13.72 7.73
C VAL A 227 11.89 -13.29 6.61
#